data_AF-A0A949KMT0-F1
#
_entry.id   AF-A0A949KMT0-F1
#
_cell.length_a   1.000
_cell.length_b   1.000
_cell.length_c   1.000
_cell.angle_alpha   90.00
_cell.angle_beta   90.00
_cell.angle_gamma   90.00
#
_symmetry.space_group_name_H-M   'P 1'
#
loop_
_entity.id
_entity.type
_entity.pdbx_description
1 polymer ?
#
loop_
_entity_poly.entity_id
_entity_poly.type
_entity_poly.pdbx_seq_one_letter_code
_entity_poly.pdbx_strand_id
1 'polypeptide(L)'
;MEWLSNQLGWIGGGLTAVMMIAVMREVIGRYFFNSPSDWSLELSCYLLVGLSYLAAAHTELMDGHIRIDFIYERFRGRAKAVVDMIIPLIGLTWAVIVVWQGGRLAFKSLAIGARSSQAMEWPLFPSQILVSIGGALLGLVLIAKIVKAAAALVKGGE
;
A
#
# COMPACT_ATOMS: atom_id res chain seq x y z
N MET A 1 -14.75 10.27 0.41
CA MET A 1 -13.93 9.23 1.06
C MET A 1 -14.45 7.85 0.69
N GLU A 2 -15.75 7.59 0.86
CA GLU A 2 -16.38 6.30 0.52
C GLU A 2 -16.18 5.87 -0.94
N TRP A 3 -16.33 6.79 -1.90
CA TRP A 3 -16.06 6.49 -3.32
C TRP A 3 -14.63 5.99 -3.56
N LEU A 4 -13.63 6.70 -3.01
CA LEU A 4 -12.22 6.32 -3.15
C LEU A 4 -11.95 4.95 -2.51
N SER A 5 -12.53 4.73 -1.33
CA SER A 5 -12.43 3.46 -0.63
C SER A 5 -12.99 2.29 -1.44
N ASN A 6 -14.19 2.46 -2.03
CA ASN A 6 -14.80 1.44 -2.89
C ASN A 6 -13.98 1.14 -4.14
N GLN A 7 -13.42 2.18 -4.79
CA GLN A 7 -12.55 1.96 -5.96
C GLN A 7 -11.29 1.18 -5.60
N LEU A 8 -10.61 1.54 -4.51
CA LEU A 8 -9.44 0.79 -4.02
C LEU A 8 -9.79 -0.67 -3.69
N GLY A 9 -10.96 -0.89 -3.10
CA GLY A 9 -11.47 -2.24 -2.80
C GLY A 9 -11.72 -3.07 -4.06
N TRP A 10 -12.40 -2.53 -5.06
CA TRP A 10 -12.64 -3.23 -6.34
C TRP A 10 -11.36 -3.54 -7.10
N ILE A 11 -10.42 -2.59 -7.17
CA ILE A 11 -9.12 -2.78 -7.81
C ILE A 11 -8.32 -3.85 -7.06
N GLY A 12 -8.27 -3.79 -5.73
CA GLY A 12 -7.58 -4.79 -4.91
C GLY A 12 -8.18 -6.18 -5.03
N GLY A 13 -9.51 -6.30 -5.02
CA GLY A 13 -10.22 -7.55 -5.25
C GLY A 13 -9.91 -8.14 -6.63
N GLY A 14 -9.93 -7.32 -7.68
CA GLY A 14 -9.61 -7.74 -9.04
C GLY A 14 -8.16 -8.26 -9.17
N LEU A 15 -7.19 -7.54 -8.62
CA LEU A 15 -5.79 -7.96 -8.62
C LEU A 15 -5.57 -9.27 -7.84
N THR A 16 -6.28 -9.44 -6.72
CA THR A 16 -6.23 -10.68 -5.93
C THR A 16 -6.80 -11.86 -6.71
N ALA A 17 -7.93 -11.66 -7.41
CA ALA A 17 -8.51 -12.70 -8.26
C ALA A 17 -7.57 -13.11 -9.41
N VAL A 18 -6.89 -12.13 -10.04
CA VAL A 18 -5.88 -12.41 -11.07
C VAL A 18 -4.71 -13.23 -10.49
N MET A 19 -4.19 -12.85 -9.32
CA MET A 19 -3.15 -13.61 -8.63
C MET A 19 -3.60 -15.03 -8.30
N MET A 20 -4.82 -15.20 -7.80
CA MET A 20 -5.39 -16.51 -7.48
C MET A 20 -5.50 -17.41 -8.72
N ILE A 21 -5.97 -16.87 -9.85
CA ILE A 21 -6.07 -17.62 -11.11
C ILE A 21 -4.67 -18.02 -11.62
N ALA A 22 -3.69 -17.12 -11.53
CA ALA A 22 -2.31 -17.41 -11.94
C ALA A 22 -1.70 -18.56 -11.14
N VAL A 23 -1.80 -18.50 -9.80
CA VAL A 23 -1.31 -19.56 -8.91
C VAL A 23 -2.09 -20.86 -9.12
N MET A 24 -3.42 -20.80 -9.28
CA MET A 24 -4.23 -21.99 -9.52
C MET A 24 -3.84 -22.69 -10.83
N ARG A 25 -3.60 -21.94 -11.91
CA ARG A 25 -3.12 -22.48 -13.18
C ARG A 25 -1.77 -23.18 -13.00
N GLU A 26 -0.87 -22.61 -12.21
CA GLU A 26 0.44 -23.21 -11.94
C GLU A 26 0.32 -24.52 -11.17
N VAL A 27 -0.51 -24.55 -10.11
CA VAL A 27 -0.80 -25.76 -9.34
C VAL A 27 -1.35 -26.85 -10.25
N ILE A 28 -2.32 -26.52 -11.11
CA ILE A 28 -2.88 -27.48 -12.07
C ILE A 28 -1.80 -27.97 -13.06
N GLY A 29 -1.01 -27.06 -13.64
CA GLY A 29 0.07 -27.39 -14.57
C GLY A 29 1.12 -28.33 -13.96
N ARG A 30 1.47 -28.09 -12.71
CA ARG A 30 2.47 -28.89 -11.98
C ARG A 30 1.97 -30.29 -11.66
N TYR A 31 0.74 -30.42 -11.14
CA TYR A 31 0.22 -31.71 -10.69
C TYR A 31 -0.40 -32.55 -11.81
N PHE A 32 -0.99 -31.94 -12.84
CA PHE A 32 -1.69 -32.68 -13.90
C PHE A 32 -0.88 -32.79 -15.20
N PHE A 33 -0.02 -31.81 -15.50
CA PHE A 33 0.72 -31.75 -16.77
C PHE A 33 2.23 -31.90 -16.62
N ASN A 34 2.73 -32.06 -15.38
CA ASN A 34 4.17 -32.17 -15.05
C ASN A 34 5.04 -31.10 -15.73
N SER A 35 4.48 -29.92 -15.99
CA SER A 35 5.11 -28.80 -16.70
C SER A 35 5.06 -27.57 -15.81
N PRO A 36 5.99 -27.46 -14.83
CA PRO A 36 6.07 -26.29 -13.96
C PRO A 36 6.41 -25.04 -14.78
N SER A 37 5.82 -23.91 -14.41
CA SER A 37 6.04 -22.61 -15.05
C SER A 37 6.48 -21.60 -14.01
N ASP A 38 7.70 -21.05 -14.14
CA ASP A 38 8.30 -20.24 -13.08
C ASP A 38 7.83 -18.77 -13.02
N TRP A 39 7.03 -18.32 -14.00
CA TRP A 39 6.58 -16.92 -14.10
C TRP A 39 5.52 -16.51 -13.07
N SER A 40 4.73 -17.47 -12.55
CA SER A 40 3.60 -17.20 -11.66
C SER A 40 4.06 -16.70 -10.29
N LEU A 41 5.19 -17.20 -9.79
CA LEU A 41 5.80 -16.74 -8.53
C LEU A 41 6.22 -15.26 -8.63
N GLU A 42 6.97 -14.89 -9.67
CA GLU A 42 7.41 -13.51 -9.89
C GLU A 42 6.24 -12.55 -10.05
N LEU A 43 5.25 -12.93 -10.87
CA LEU A 43 4.03 -12.14 -11.03
C LEU A 43 3.32 -11.94 -9.68
N SER A 44 3.18 -13.01 -8.90
CA SER A 44 2.51 -12.96 -7.60
C SER A 44 3.24 -12.05 -6.62
N CYS A 45 4.57 -12.08 -6.58
CA CYS A 45 5.35 -11.14 -5.77
C CYS A 45 5.10 -9.69 -6.19
N TYR A 46 5.04 -9.41 -7.49
CA TYR A 46 4.87 -8.04 -7.99
C TYR A 46 3.45 -7.52 -7.72
N LEU A 47 2.44 -8.37 -7.95
CA LEU A 47 1.06 -8.08 -7.60
C LEU A 47 0.87 -7.90 -6.09
N LEU A 48 1.56 -8.71 -5.27
CA LEU A 48 1.49 -8.61 -3.80
C LEU A 48 2.04 -7.27 -3.30
N VAL A 49 3.12 -6.77 -3.90
CA VAL A 49 3.64 -5.42 -3.58
C VAL A 49 2.58 -4.36 -3.85
N GLY A 50 1.97 -4.35 -5.05
CA GLY A 50 0.92 -3.40 -5.39
C GLY A 50 -0.30 -3.51 -4.48
N LEU A 51 -0.75 -4.73 -4.21
CA LEU A 51 -1.87 -5.03 -3.30
C LEU A 51 -1.59 -4.55 -1.89
N SER A 52 -0.37 -4.74 -1.38
CA SER A 52 -0.03 -4.37 0.00
C SER A 52 -0.17 -2.85 0.22
N TYR A 53 0.27 -2.04 -0.74
CA TYR A 53 0.12 -0.59 -0.62
C TYR A 53 -1.30 -0.09 -0.89
N LEU A 54 -2.03 -0.72 -1.83
CA LEU A 54 -3.46 -0.44 -2.03
C LEU A 54 -4.27 -0.76 -0.78
N ALA A 55 -4.00 -1.92 -0.16
CA ALA A 55 -4.60 -2.32 1.10
C ALA A 55 -4.24 -1.35 2.22
N ALA A 56 -2.97 -0.94 2.36
CA ALA A 56 -2.56 0.04 3.36
C ALA A 56 -3.33 1.36 3.21
N ALA A 57 -3.48 1.89 1.99
CA ALA A 57 -4.24 3.12 1.74
C ALA A 57 -5.74 2.95 2.04
N HIS A 58 -6.32 1.82 1.65
CA HIS A 58 -7.73 1.50 1.92
C HIS A 58 -8.01 1.31 3.42
N THR A 59 -7.16 0.56 4.12
CA THR A 59 -7.24 0.33 5.57
C THR A 59 -7.09 1.64 6.34
N GLU A 60 -6.19 2.53 5.91
CA GLU A 60 -6.11 3.86 6.49
C GLU A 60 -7.37 4.68 6.25
N LEU A 61 -7.96 4.66 5.04
CA LEU A 61 -9.21 5.36 4.77
C LEU A 61 -10.36 4.92 5.68
N MET A 62 -10.40 3.64 6.02
CA MET A 62 -11.39 3.04 6.92
C MET A 62 -11.00 3.12 8.40
N ASP A 63 -9.93 3.85 8.74
CA ASP A 63 -9.46 4.01 10.12
C ASP A 63 -9.12 2.67 10.81
N GLY A 64 -8.83 1.63 10.01
CA GLY A 64 -8.52 0.27 10.45
C GLY A 64 -7.03 -0.04 10.54
N HIS A 65 -6.15 0.95 10.35
CA HIS A 65 -4.73 0.75 10.62
C HIS A 65 -4.58 0.50 12.12
N ILE A 66 -3.82 -0.54 12.49
CA ILE A 66 -3.71 -0.99 13.87
C ILE A 66 -3.30 0.19 14.75
N ARG A 67 -4.25 0.65 15.56
CA ARG A 67 -4.05 1.65 16.61
C ARG A 67 -4.26 0.96 17.94
N ILE A 68 -3.50 1.39 18.94
CA ILE A 68 -3.70 0.87 20.30
C ILE A 68 -4.89 1.62 20.89
N ASP A 69 -6.10 1.14 20.57
CA ASP A 69 -7.35 1.80 20.93
C ASP A 69 -7.47 2.00 22.45
N PHE A 70 -6.99 1.04 23.25
CA PHE A 70 -6.93 1.15 24.71
C PHE A 70 -6.15 2.37 25.21
N ILE A 71 -5.04 2.71 24.55
CA ILE A 71 -4.24 3.89 24.88
C ILE A 71 -4.93 5.15 24.35
N TYR A 72 -5.48 5.06 23.14
CA TYR A 72 -6.16 6.17 22.48
C TYR A 72 -7.40 6.66 23.26
N GLU A 73 -8.22 5.73 23.77
CA GLU A 73 -9.40 6.03 24.59
C GLU A 73 -9.06 6.72 25.92
N ARG A 74 -7.83 6.57 26.41
CA ARG A 74 -7.38 7.21 27.64
C ARG A 74 -7.10 8.70 27.47
N PHE A 75 -6.87 9.18 26.26
CA PHE A 75 -6.67 10.59 25.99
C PHE A 75 -8.01 11.34 25.92
N ARG A 76 -8.08 12.53 26.54
CA ARG A 76 -9.27 13.40 26.52
C ARG A 76 -8.92 14.81 26.07
N GLY A 77 -9.89 15.49 25.44
CA GLY A 77 -9.78 16.89 25.02
C GLY A 77 -8.55 17.15 24.15
N ARG A 78 -7.72 18.12 24.56
CA ARG A 78 -6.53 18.56 23.82
C ARG A 78 -5.51 17.45 23.55
N ALA A 79 -5.33 16.51 24.47
CA ALA A 79 -4.37 15.42 24.27
C ALA A 79 -4.79 14.50 23.11
N LYS A 80 -6.09 14.21 23.00
CA LYS A 80 -6.64 13.40 21.89
C LYS A 80 -6.46 14.10 20.55
N ALA A 81 -6.74 15.40 20.50
CA ALA A 81 -6.59 16.19 19.29
C ALA A 81 -5.11 16.34 18.84
N VAL A 82 -4.17 16.40 19.78
CA VAL A 82 -2.73 16.36 19.47
C VAL A 82 -2.34 15.01 18.87
N VAL A 83 -2.83 13.90 19.44
CA VAL A 83 -2.57 12.55 18.92
C VAL A 83 -3.15 12.36 17.52
N ASP A 84 -4.38 12.85 17.29
CA ASP A 84 -5.05 12.83 15.97
C ASP A 84 -4.31 13.64 14.90
N MET A 85 -3.45 14.57 15.30
CA MET A 85 -2.60 15.36 14.41
C MET A 85 -1.22 14.73 14.20
N ILE A 86 -0.57 14.26 15.28
CA ILE A 86 0.80 13.73 15.26
C ILE A 86 0.86 12.39 14.53
N ILE A 87 -0.07 11.46 14.78
CA ILE A 87 -0.06 10.13 14.17
C ILE A 87 -0.04 10.22 12.63
N PRO A 88 -1.00 10.90 11.97
CA PRO A 88 -0.99 10.96 10.52
C PRO A 88 0.18 11.80 9.97
N LEU A 89 0.74 12.72 10.75
CA LEU A 89 1.95 13.44 10.36
C LEU A 89 3.18 12.52 10.30
N ILE A 90 3.35 11.64 11.29
CA ILE A 90 4.41 10.61 11.27
C ILE A 90 4.17 9.62 10.13
N GLY A 91 2.91 9.22 9.89
CA GLY A 91 2.56 8.41 8.73
C GLY A 91 2.96 9.10 7.42
N LEU A 92 2.73 10.42 7.32
CA LEU A 92 3.03 11.18 6.11
C LEU A 92 4.54 11.27 5.87
N THR A 93 5.35 11.48 6.91
CA THR A 93 6.81 11.49 6.75
C THR A 93 7.32 10.13 6.28
N TRP A 94 6.78 9.03 6.82
CA TRP A 94 7.08 7.69 6.34
C TRP A 94 6.66 7.50 4.87
N ALA A 95 5.45 7.91 4.50
CA ALA A 95 4.96 7.82 3.12
C ALA A 95 5.86 8.58 2.14
N VAL A 96 6.32 9.80 2.51
CA VAL A 96 7.26 10.59 1.68
C VAL A 96 8.59 9.86 1.49
N ILE A 97 9.14 9.26 2.55
CA ILE A 97 10.39 8.49 2.47
C ILE A 97 10.22 7.29 1.53
N VAL A 98 9.09 6.56 1.64
CA VAL A 98 8.79 5.41 0.78
C VAL A 98 8.66 5.82 -0.68
N VAL A 99 7.95 6.92 -0.97
CA VAL A 99 7.80 7.45 -2.34
C VAL A 99 9.16 7.83 -2.92
N TRP A 100 9.98 8.54 -2.14
CA TRP A 100 11.27 9.01 -2.60
C TRP A 100 12.27 7.87 -2.82
N GLN A 101 12.42 6.97 -1.86
CA GLN A 101 13.35 5.84 -1.97
C GLN A 101 12.87 4.81 -2.98
N GLY A 102 11.56 4.52 -3.02
CA GLY A 102 10.95 3.65 -4.01
C GLY A 102 11.19 4.18 -5.43
N GLY A 103 10.98 5.48 -5.64
CA GLY A 103 11.17 6.11 -6.94
C GLY A 103 12.63 6.08 -7.35
N ARG A 104 13.53 6.47 -6.44
CA ARG A 104 14.99 6.41 -6.67
C ARG A 104 15.46 4.99 -6.99
N LEU A 105 14.94 3.99 -6.29
CA LEU A 105 15.28 2.59 -6.55
C LEU A 105 14.75 2.14 -7.92
N ALA A 106 13.51 2.49 -8.27
CA ALA A 106 12.92 2.21 -9.57
C ALA A 106 13.75 2.81 -10.71
N PHE A 107 14.08 4.11 -10.64
CA PHE A 107 14.90 4.77 -11.67
C PHE A 107 16.29 4.17 -11.78
N LYS A 108 16.92 3.83 -10.65
CA LYS A 108 18.23 3.17 -10.64
C LYS A 108 18.15 1.80 -11.33
N SER A 109 17.14 0.99 -11.00
CA SER A 109 16.90 -0.32 -11.60
C SER A 109 16.61 -0.21 -13.10
N LEU A 110 15.86 0.82 -13.53
CA LEU A 110 15.61 1.07 -14.95
C LEU A 110 16.91 1.42 -15.69
N ALA A 111 17.75 2.28 -15.11
CA ALA A 111 19.00 2.72 -15.73
C ALA A 111 20.02 1.58 -15.89
N ILE A 112 20.10 0.66 -14.93
CA ILE A 112 21.04 -0.48 -14.97
C ILE A 112 20.41 -1.75 -15.56
N GLY A 113 19.15 -1.72 -15.98
CA GLY A 113 18.43 -2.89 -16.48
C GLY A 113 18.29 -4.01 -15.44
N ALA A 114 18.12 -3.65 -14.16
CA ALA A 114 18.06 -4.63 -13.07
C ALA A 114 16.88 -5.59 -13.22
N ARG A 115 17.17 -6.88 -13.06
CA ARG A 115 16.23 -7.98 -13.19
C ARG A 115 16.14 -8.77 -11.90
N SER A 116 15.03 -9.48 -11.71
CA SER A 116 14.84 -10.38 -10.58
C SER A 116 15.90 -11.48 -10.61
N SER A 117 16.27 -12.01 -9.44
CA SER A 117 17.15 -13.18 -9.31
C SER A 117 16.38 -14.50 -9.49
N GLN A 118 15.14 -14.42 -9.97
CA GLN A 118 14.23 -15.54 -10.13
C GLN A 118 14.33 -16.06 -11.57
N ALA A 119 13.78 -17.24 -11.82
CA ALA A 119 14.04 -17.99 -13.06
C ALA A 119 13.68 -17.26 -14.36
N MET A 120 12.73 -16.32 -14.33
CA MET A 120 12.27 -15.59 -15.51
C MET A 120 12.94 -14.20 -15.65
N GLU A 121 13.70 -13.78 -14.64
CA GLU A 121 14.48 -12.54 -14.62
C GLU A 121 13.66 -11.30 -15.01
N TRP A 122 12.43 -11.15 -14.51
CA TRP A 122 11.60 -10.01 -14.87
C TRP A 122 12.24 -8.68 -14.43
N PRO A 123 12.08 -7.60 -15.21
CA PRO A 123 12.55 -6.28 -14.80
C PRO A 123 12.00 -5.92 -13.41
N LEU A 124 12.86 -5.39 -12.52
CA LEU A 124 12.44 -4.99 -11.16
C LEU A 124 11.69 -3.65 -11.13
N PHE A 125 11.81 -2.87 -12.20
CA PHE A 125 11.22 -1.54 -12.30
C PHE A 125 9.69 -1.50 -12.01
N PRO A 126 8.85 -2.40 -12.57
CA PRO A 126 7.40 -2.35 -12.37
C PRO A 126 6.98 -2.55 -10.91
N SER A 127 7.63 -3.45 -10.16
CA SER A 127 7.31 -3.66 -8.75
C SER A 127 7.80 -2.50 -7.88
N GLN A 128 8.96 -1.91 -8.19
CA GLN A 128 9.52 -0.80 -7.44
C GLN A 128 8.77 0.52 -7.66
N ILE A 129 8.28 0.78 -8.88
CA ILE A 129 7.48 1.97 -9.13
C ILE A 129 6.09 1.86 -8.47
N LEU A 130 5.53 0.66 -8.38
CA LEU A 130 4.28 0.42 -7.64
C LEU A 130 4.39 0.78 -6.15
N VAL A 131 5.55 0.57 -5.53
CA VAL A 131 5.82 1.05 -4.15
C VAL A 131 5.65 2.56 -4.05
N SER A 132 6.16 3.29 -5.04
CA SER A 132 6.11 4.76 -5.06
C SER A 132 4.69 5.26 -5.30
N ILE A 133 3.98 4.65 -6.25
CA ILE A 133 2.58 5.00 -6.55
C ILE A 133 1.70 4.70 -5.34
N GLY A 134 1.85 3.52 -4.73
CA GLY A 134 1.11 3.10 -3.54
C GLY A 134 1.41 3.96 -2.32
N GLY A 135 2.68 4.29 -2.09
CA GLY A 135 3.10 5.24 -1.05
C GLY A 135 2.52 6.64 -1.25
N ALA A 136 2.43 7.11 -2.51
CA ALA A 136 1.83 8.40 -2.82
C ALA A 136 0.31 8.41 -2.54
N LEU A 137 -0.39 7.32 -2.90
CA LEU A 137 -1.80 7.15 -2.56
C LEU A 137 -2.03 7.17 -1.05
N LEU A 138 -1.21 6.44 -0.28
CA LEU A 138 -1.25 6.46 1.18
C LEU A 138 -0.98 7.87 1.73
N GLY A 139 0.00 8.58 1.17
CA GLY A 139 0.30 9.97 1.52
C GLY A 139 -0.89 10.90 1.31
N LEU A 140 -1.63 10.75 0.20
CA LEU A 140 -2.85 11.52 -0.05
C LEU A 140 -3.94 11.26 1.01
N VAL A 141 -4.12 10.00 1.41
CA VAL A 141 -5.07 9.63 2.48
C VAL A 141 -4.67 10.29 3.80
N LEU A 142 -3.39 10.25 4.15
CA LEU A 142 -2.86 10.85 5.37
C LEU A 142 -2.99 12.37 5.39
N ILE A 143 -2.72 13.04 4.27
CA ILE A 143 -2.95 14.49 4.12
C ILE A 143 -4.44 14.81 4.37
N ALA A 144 -5.36 14.03 3.80
CA ALA A 144 -6.79 14.24 4.03
C ALA A 144 -7.17 14.08 5.52
N LYS A 145 -6.54 13.15 6.25
CA LYS A 145 -6.73 13.02 7.71
C LYS A 145 -6.18 14.22 8.48
N ILE A 146 -4.98 14.70 8.13
CA ILE A 146 -4.36 15.88 8.76
C ILE A 146 -5.25 17.11 8.57
N VAL A 147 -5.78 17.34 7.35
CA VAL A 147 -6.67 18.48 7.07
C VAL A 147 -7.95 18.38 7.89
N LYS A 148 -8.54 17.19 8.04
CA LYS A 148 -9.72 16.99 8.89
C LYS A 148 -9.42 17.24 10.37
N ALA A 149 -8.29 16.75 10.87
CA ALA A 149 -7.86 16.96 12.25
C ALA A 149 -7.64 18.46 12.53
N ALA A 150 -6.98 19.17 11.61
CA ALA A 150 -6.79 20.61 11.69
C ALA A 150 -8.12 21.39 11.69
N ALA A 151 -9.07 21.01 10.83
CA ALA A 151 -10.39 21.64 10.79
C ALA A 151 -11.20 21.41 12.08
N ALA A 152 -11.08 20.22 12.69
CA ALA A 152 -11.73 19.90 13.96
C ALA A 152 -11.14 20.69 15.14
N LEU A 153 -9.82 20.91 15.14
CA LEU A 153 -9.12 21.74 16.15
C LEU A 153 -9.56 23.21 16.10
N VAL A 154 -9.81 23.76 14.90
CA VAL A 154 -10.27 25.14 14.73
C VAL A 154 -11.73 25.30 15.19
N LYS A 155 -12.59 24.32 14.91
CA LYS A 155 -14.01 24.36 15.32
C LYS A 155 -14.27 24.03 16.79
N GLY A 156 -13.43 23.20 17.42
CA GLY A 156 -13.53 22.85 18.84
C GLY A 156 -13.00 23.91 19.81
N GLY A 157 -12.72 25.12 19.31
CA GLY A 157 -12.33 26.29 20.10
C GLY A 157 -13.48 27.27 20.41
N GLU A 158 -14.72 26.93 20.03
CA GLU A 158 -15.95 27.62 20.43
C GLU A 158 -16.58 26.97 21.68
#